data_AF-A0AAC9KBV5-F1
#
_entry.id   AF-A0AAC9KBV5-F1
#
_cell.length_a   1.000
_cell.length_b   1.000
_cell.length_c   1.000
_cell.angle_alpha   90.00
_cell.angle_beta   90.00
_cell.angle_gamma   90.00
#
_symmetry.space_group_name_H-M   'P 1'
#
loop_
_entity.id
_entity.type
_entity.pdbx_description
1 polymer ?
#
loop_
_entity_poly.entity_id
_entity_poly.type
_entity_poly.pdbx_seq_one_letter_code
_entity_poly.pdbx_strand_id
1 'polypeptide(L)'
;MKPRRVASVQLLGTIEHADDEPSFSPGISVLPTLDTPAEIGLPDILRAVFEITPRRNKPEDYDDKDFDCDLRIGFPTGQARNVVRASYNDLFSRPLAIVGNTGSGKSFSVSSLIQKAMKALGGAAEEPHVFILDINGEYGKAFPTVATAARLPDRIYLNGREFGLPLWFMNAEEICAWLSAAEQTQEPVLKDWWAIAKGGDAAAAVSMNALQNAMSALDQFLSELTKIKKKAAGSHCDAVTGHLADTDIDIAAFKASFENHRLVNDFNTEVMNNQAAIAAEAEKLKDAIRGKIVGGNEFDDASHLIMGTGPGMTCFPIPGTSITLDFGGSVEGNTRARAEAWESVKRFLADLSQ
;
A
#
# COMPACT_ATOMS: atom_id res chain seq x y z
N MET A 1 3.73 34.84 -53.28
CA MET A 1 5.15 34.55 -52.98
C MET A 1 5.17 33.53 -51.86
N LYS A 2 5.82 32.36 -52.04
CA LYS A 2 5.85 31.32 -50.99
C LYS A 2 6.75 31.83 -49.84
N PRO A 3 6.33 31.77 -48.57
CA PRO A 3 7.14 32.29 -47.47
C PRO A 3 8.46 31.53 -47.37
N ARG A 4 9.59 32.25 -47.18
CA ARG A 4 10.94 31.65 -47.04
C ARG A 4 11.10 30.87 -45.74
N ARG A 5 10.34 31.21 -44.70
CA ARG A 5 10.33 30.57 -43.38
C ARG A 5 8.92 30.63 -42.82
N VAL A 6 8.49 29.55 -42.19
CA VAL A 6 7.20 29.43 -41.51
C VAL A 6 7.50 28.91 -40.11
N ALA A 7 6.92 29.54 -39.10
CA ALA A 7 6.94 29.08 -37.72
C ALA A 7 5.50 28.84 -37.27
N SER A 8 5.28 27.76 -36.53
CA SER A 8 4.02 27.53 -35.83
C SER A 8 4.13 28.15 -34.43
N VAL A 9 3.10 28.87 -33.99
CA VAL A 9 3.05 29.52 -32.68
C VAL A 9 1.85 28.99 -31.92
N GLN A 10 2.06 28.64 -30.66
CA GLN A 10 1.00 28.31 -29.73
C GLN A 10 0.72 29.53 -28.85
N LEU A 11 -0.54 29.98 -28.83
CA LEU A 11 -0.97 31.07 -27.98
C LEU A 11 -1.20 30.54 -26.56
N LEU A 12 -0.45 31.06 -25.58
CA LEU A 12 -0.45 30.56 -24.20
C LEU A 12 -1.38 31.35 -23.27
N GLY A 13 -1.46 32.67 -23.47
CA GLY A 13 -2.21 33.57 -22.60
C GLY A 13 -2.11 35.02 -23.02
N THR A 14 -2.66 35.90 -22.22
CA THR A 14 -2.63 37.36 -22.39
C THR A 14 -1.83 38.02 -21.26
N ILE A 15 -1.18 39.14 -21.57
CA ILE A 15 -0.51 39.97 -20.59
C ILE A 15 -1.44 41.15 -20.30
N GLU A 16 -1.91 41.23 -19.06
CA GLU A 16 -2.71 42.33 -18.55
C GLU A 16 -1.78 43.33 -17.85
N HIS A 17 -2.16 44.61 -17.82
CA HIS A 17 -1.42 45.64 -17.11
C HIS A 17 -2.34 46.20 -16.04
N ALA A 18 -2.07 45.87 -14.78
CA ALA A 18 -2.74 46.43 -13.62
C ALA A 18 -1.71 47.27 -12.85
N ASP A 19 -2.02 48.55 -12.58
CA ASP A 19 -1.17 49.45 -11.80
C ASP A 19 0.31 49.50 -12.23
N ASP A 20 0.57 49.57 -13.55
CA ASP A 20 1.90 49.55 -14.18
C ASP A 20 2.73 48.26 -14.00
N GLU A 21 2.18 47.20 -13.43
CA GLU A 21 2.81 45.88 -13.39
C GLU A 21 2.18 44.90 -14.40
N PRO A 22 3.00 44.27 -15.27
CA PRO A 22 2.49 43.25 -16.19
C PRO A 22 2.13 41.97 -15.41
N SER A 23 0.93 41.45 -15.63
CA SER A 23 0.45 40.19 -15.07
C SER A 23 0.08 39.20 -16.19
N PHE A 24 0.42 37.93 -16.01
CA PHE A 24 0.11 36.90 -16.99
C PHE A 24 -1.20 36.20 -16.66
N SER A 25 -2.14 36.26 -17.60
CA SER A 25 -3.43 35.56 -17.54
C SER A 25 -3.41 34.37 -18.51
N PRO A 26 -3.47 33.11 -18.03
CA PRO A 26 -3.44 31.95 -18.90
C PRO A 26 -4.75 31.80 -19.68
N GLY A 27 -4.63 31.42 -20.96
CA GLY A 27 -5.77 31.29 -21.87
C GLY A 27 -5.97 32.52 -22.75
N ILE A 28 -6.64 32.32 -23.88
CA ILE A 28 -6.88 33.38 -24.87
C ILE A 28 -8.38 33.60 -25.07
N SER A 29 -8.81 34.85 -24.96
CA SER A 29 -10.17 35.28 -25.29
C SER A 29 -10.26 35.91 -26.68
N VAL A 30 -9.14 36.39 -27.22
CA VAL A 30 -9.05 37.08 -28.52
C VAL A 30 -7.91 36.49 -29.35
N LEU A 31 -8.20 36.17 -30.61
CA LEU A 31 -7.19 35.69 -31.56
C LEU A 31 -6.52 36.86 -32.29
N PRO A 32 -5.21 36.76 -32.60
CA PRO A 32 -4.53 37.77 -33.40
C PRO A 32 -5.14 37.84 -34.80
N THR A 33 -5.24 39.05 -35.35
CA THR A 33 -5.69 39.26 -36.74
C THR A 33 -4.58 38.86 -37.71
N LEU A 34 -4.96 38.65 -38.98
CA LEU A 34 -3.98 38.50 -40.06
C LEU A 34 -3.02 39.70 -40.05
N ASP A 35 -1.75 39.42 -40.35
CA ASP A 35 -0.66 40.40 -40.43
C ASP A 35 -0.28 41.09 -39.10
N THR A 36 -0.78 40.62 -37.96
CA THR A 36 -0.31 41.08 -36.64
C THR A 36 1.19 40.79 -36.50
N PRO A 37 2.05 41.80 -36.20
CA PRO A 37 3.46 41.58 -35.98
C PRO A 37 3.73 40.62 -34.81
N ALA A 38 4.61 39.64 -35.02
CA ALA A 38 5.10 38.76 -33.97
C ALA A 38 6.43 39.29 -33.44
N GLU A 39 6.42 39.84 -32.23
CA GLU A 39 7.59 40.43 -31.58
C GLU A 39 8.21 39.47 -30.55
N ILE A 40 9.51 39.65 -30.29
CA ILE A 40 10.18 38.95 -29.19
C ILE A 40 9.75 39.62 -27.89
N GLY A 41 9.28 38.83 -26.92
CA GLY A 41 8.88 39.34 -25.62
C GLY A 41 9.99 40.11 -24.92
N LEU A 42 9.66 41.31 -24.43
CA LEU A 42 10.56 42.14 -23.63
C LEU A 42 10.86 41.45 -22.28
N PRO A 43 12.02 41.70 -21.65
CA PRO A 43 12.39 41.08 -20.38
C PRO A 43 11.34 41.25 -19.26
N ASP A 44 10.66 42.40 -19.21
CA ASP A 44 9.63 42.68 -18.20
C ASP A 44 8.34 41.87 -18.43
N ILE A 45 7.97 41.64 -19.69
CA ILE A 45 6.85 40.77 -20.06
C ILE A 45 7.16 39.32 -19.66
N LEU A 46 8.39 38.87 -19.90
CA LEU A 46 8.78 37.50 -19.58
C LEU A 46 8.98 37.28 -18.09
N ARG A 47 9.28 38.33 -17.33
CA ARG A 47 9.22 38.32 -15.87
C ARG A 47 7.81 37.99 -15.38
N ALA A 48 6.78 38.60 -15.97
CA ALA A 48 5.38 38.32 -15.62
C ALA A 48 4.97 36.85 -15.87
N VAL A 49 5.57 36.19 -16.85
CA VAL A 49 5.27 34.80 -17.21
C VAL A 49 6.07 33.80 -16.38
N PHE A 50 7.37 34.05 -16.17
CA PHE A 50 8.29 33.05 -15.60
C PHE A 50 8.70 33.30 -14.15
N GLU A 51 8.65 34.54 -13.67
CA GLU A 51 9.17 34.90 -12.34
C GLU A 51 8.07 35.16 -11.32
N ILE A 52 6.89 35.61 -11.76
CA ILE A 52 5.74 35.82 -10.88
C ILE A 52 5.01 34.48 -10.69
N THR A 53 5.13 33.90 -9.50
CA THR A 53 4.50 32.63 -9.14
C THR A 53 3.02 32.83 -8.81
N PRO A 54 2.11 31.98 -9.31
CA PRO A 54 0.71 32.04 -8.94
C PRO A 54 0.52 31.64 -7.46
N ARG A 55 -0.36 32.35 -6.74
CA ARG A 55 -0.71 32.05 -5.34
C ARG A 55 -2.13 31.48 -5.21
N ARG A 56 -2.46 30.47 -6.04
CA ARG A 56 -3.85 29.98 -6.19
C ARG A 56 -4.43 29.34 -4.93
N ASN A 57 -3.57 28.81 -4.06
CA ASN A 57 -3.98 28.01 -2.91
C ASN A 57 -3.82 28.74 -1.57
N LYS A 58 -3.64 30.07 -1.54
CA LYS A 58 -3.53 30.83 -0.28
C LYS A 58 -4.90 30.89 0.42
N PRO A 59 -5.07 30.35 1.64
CA PRO A 59 -6.30 30.53 2.41
C PRO A 59 -6.52 32.02 2.75
N GLU A 60 -7.77 32.47 2.77
CA GLU A 60 -8.12 33.88 3.00
C GLU A 60 -7.63 34.40 4.37
N ASP A 61 -7.64 33.54 5.41
CA ASP A 61 -7.24 33.89 6.78
C ASP A 61 -5.76 33.60 7.10
N TYR A 62 -4.91 33.33 6.10
CA TYR A 62 -3.50 32.97 6.31
C TYR A 62 -2.58 34.20 6.30
N ASP A 63 -2.45 34.88 7.44
CA ASP A 63 -1.59 36.08 7.59
C ASP A 63 -0.42 35.92 8.58
N ASP A 64 -0.32 34.78 9.25
CA ASP A 64 0.67 34.56 10.32
C ASP A 64 2.08 34.21 9.81
N LYS A 65 2.25 33.79 8.53
CA LYS A 65 3.53 33.37 7.93
C LYS A 65 3.58 33.61 6.41
N ASP A 66 4.79 33.55 5.84
CA ASP A 66 4.98 33.43 4.39
C ASP A 66 4.26 32.17 3.90
N PHE A 67 3.18 32.37 3.13
CA PHE A 67 2.35 31.29 2.62
C PHE A 67 3.14 30.30 1.77
N ASP A 68 4.06 30.79 0.94
CA ASP A 68 4.73 30.02 -0.09
C ASP A 68 6.18 30.46 -0.25
N CYS A 69 7.02 29.56 -0.76
CA CYS A 69 8.41 29.87 -1.08
C CYS A 69 8.68 29.72 -2.58
N ASP A 70 9.33 30.74 -3.15
CA ASP A 70 9.66 30.76 -4.57
C ASP A 70 10.86 29.84 -4.86
N LEU A 71 10.61 28.79 -5.65
CA LEU A 71 11.65 27.87 -6.09
C LEU A 71 12.18 28.27 -7.46
N ARG A 72 13.46 28.65 -7.51
CA ARG A 72 14.17 28.87 -8.76
C ARG A 72 14.43 27.55 -9.49
N ILE A 73 13.70 27.24 -10.54
CA ILE A 73 13.87 25.99 -11.31
C ILE A 73 15.01 26.12 -12.33
N GLY A 74 15.06 27.21 -13.10
CA GLY A 74 16.03 27.35 -14.18
C GLY A 74 15.97 28.70 -14.89
N PHE A 75 16.25 28.70 -16.20
CA PHE A 75 16.22 29.87 -17.06
C PHE A 75 15.52 29.52 -18.39
N PRO A 76 14.80 30.46 -19.01
CA PRO A 76 14.28 30.27 -20.36
C PRO A 76 15.42 30.13 -21.39
N THR A 77 15.18 29.33 -22.43
CA THR A 77 16.16 29.17 -23.51
C THR A 77 16.35 30.48 -24.28
N GLY A 78 17.61 30.85 -24.52
CA GLY A 78 17.94 32.08 -25.25
C GLY A 78 17.75 33.38 -24.46
N GLN A 79 17.24 33.33 -23.22
CA GLN A 79 16.98 34.50 -22.39
C GLN A 79 17.48 34.30 -20.94
N ALA A 80 18.80 34.24 -20.78
CA ALA A 80 19.45 33.97 -19.50
C ALA A 80 19.27 35.06 -18.42
N ARG A 81 18.70 36.22 -18.77
CA ARG A 81 18.41 37.29 -17.81
C ARG A 81 17.18 36.99 -16.96
N ASN A 82 16.21 36.25 -17.50
CA ASN A 82 15.01 35.87 -16.78
C ASN A 82 15.21 34.56 -16.05
N VAL A 83 14.54 34.42 -14.91
CA VAL A 83 14.57 33.21 -14.10
C VAL A 83 13.22 32.51 -14.20
N VAL A 84 13.22 31.17 -14.23
CA VAL A 84 11.98 30.41 -14.05
C VAL A 84 11.82 30.10 -12.57
N ARG A 85 10.75 30.62 -11.98
CA ARG A 85 10.33 30.36 -10.60
C ARG A 85 9.05 29.53 -10.58
N ALA A 86 8.90 28.73 -9.54
CA ALA A 86 7.69 27.98 -9.26
C ALA A 86 7.31 28.14 -7.79
N SER A 87 6.01 28.14 -7.53
CA SER A 87 5.47 28.03 -6.17
C SER A 87 5.86 26.67 -5.58
N TYR A 88 6.43 26.65 -4.37
CA TYR A 88 6.73 25.41 -3.66
C TYR A 88 5.45 24.64 -3.37
N ASN A 89 4.44 25.33 -2.81
CA ASN A 89 3.18 24.70 -2.45
C ASN A 89 2.48 24.12 -3.68
N ASP A 90 2.35 24.86 -4.77
CA ASP A 90 1.66 24.34 -5.96
C ASP A 90 2.42 23.18 -6.62
N LEU A 91 3.75 23.17 -6.51
CA LEU A 91 4.59 22.12 -7.11
C LEU A 91 4.58 20.82 -6.30
N PHE A 92 4.60 20.89 -4.97
CA PHE A 92 4.68 19.72 -4.08
C PHE A 92 3.34 19.26 -3.51
N SER A 93 2.28 20.08 -3.55
CA SER A 93 0.93 19.66 -3.14
C SER A 93 0.24 18.76 -4.16
N ARG A 94 0.82 18.59 -5.36
CA ARG A 94 0.23 17.86 -6.48
C ARG A 94 1.20 16.79 -6.99
N PRO A 95 0.70 15.68 -7.55
CA PRO A 95 1.56 14.71 -8.20
C PRO A 95 2.36 15.35 -9.34
N LEU A 96 3.69 15.24 -9.28
CA LEU A 96 4.63 15.78 -10.26
C LEU A 96 5.32 14.63 -11.01
N ALA A 97 5.39 14.73 -12.33
CA ALA A 97 6.13 13.78 -13.18
C ALA A 97 7.29 14.48 -13.90
N ILE A 98 8.51 13.97 -13.71
CA ILE A 98 9.71 14.39 -14.46
C ILE A 98 10.04 13.30 -15.48
N VAL A 99 9.82 13.62 -16.76
CA VAL A 99 9.93 12.66 -17.87
C VAL A 99 11.03 13.05 -18.86
N GLY A 100 11.66 12.05 -19.47
CA GLY A 100 12.70 12.27 -20.48
C GLY A 100 13.50 11.00 -20.79
N ASN A 101 14.22 10.99 -21.91
CA ASN A 101 15.06 9.86 -22.32
C ASN A 101 16.26 9.65 -21.37
N THR A 102 16.93 8.51 -21.47
CA THR A 102 18.21 8.28 -20.77
C THR A 102 19.22 9.37 -21.16
N GLY A 103 19.90 9.94 -20.18
CA GLY A 103 20.85 11.05 -20.40
C GLY A 103 20.25 12.45 -20.49
N SER A 104 18.92 12.61 -20.45
CA SER A 104 18.26 13.94 -20.49
C SER A 104 18.31 14.73 -19.18
N GLY A 105 18.86 14.14 -18.11
CA GLY A 105 19.00 14.81 -16.81
C GLY A 105 17.83 14.63 -15.83
N LYS A 106 16.99 13.60 -15.98
CA LYS A 106 15.89 13.32 -15.02
C LYS A 106 16.32 13.34 -13.56
N SER A 107 17.31 12.54 -13.19
CA SER A 107 17.80 12.39 -11.82
C SER A 107 18.48 13.65 -11.31
N PHE A 108 19.14 14.39 -12.21
CA PHE A 108 19.66 15.72 -11.92
C PHE A 108 18.54 16.72 -11.61
N SER A 109 17.47 16.74 -12.42
CA SER A 109 16.31 17.60 -12.20
C SER A 109 15.62 17.30 -10.87
N VAL A 110 15.40 16.03 -10.55
CA VAL A 110 14.85 15.59 -9.25
C VAL A 110 15.75 16.07 -8.10
N SER A 111 17.05 15.78 -8.18
CA SER A 111 18.01 16.14 -7.13
C SER A 111 18.07 17.66 -6.91
N SER A 112 18.17 18.41 -8.01
CA SER A 112 18.22 19.88 -8.01
C SER A 112 16.96 20.48 -7.41
N LEU A 113 15.79 19.94 -7.77
CA LEU A 113 14.52 20.43 -7.25
C LEU A 113 14.41 20.22 -5.74
N ILE A 114 14.68 19.00 -5.27
CA ILE A 114 14.64 18.67 -3.83
C ILE A 114 15.67 19.51 -3.06
N GLN A 115 16.92 19.60 -3.52
CA GLN A 115 17.94 20.41 -2.83
C GLN A 115 17.55 21.89 -2.71
N LYS A 116 16.91 22.44 -3.75
CA LYS A 116 16.42 23.83 -3.72
C LYS A 116 15.25 23.99 -2.76
N ALA A 117 14.33 23.04 -2.73
CA ALA A 117 13.23 22.98 -1.76
C ALA A 117 13.75 22.93 -0.32
N MET A 118 14.64 21.98 0.00
CA MET A 118 15.27 21.88 1.32
C MET A 118 16.00 23.18 1.71
N LYS A 119 16.70 23.81 0.76
CA LYS A 119 17.41 25.07 1.00
C LYS A 119 16.46 26.25 1.22
N ALA A 120 15.35 26.31 0.49
CA ALA A 120 14.35 27.37 0.62
C ALA A 120 13.62 27.30 1.97
N LEU A 121 13.46 26.08 2.51
CA LEU A 121 12.87 25.83 3.82
C LEU A 121 13.91 25.78 4.97
N GLY A 122 15.19 25.98 4.67
CA GLY A 122 16.24 25.96 5.69
C GLY A 122 16.04 27.05 6.74
N GLY A 123 15.77 26.64 7.98
CA GLY A 123 15.48 27.55 9.10
C GLY A 123 13.99 27.87 9.29
N ALA A 124 13.09 27.28 8.50
CA ALA A 124 11.66 27.28 8.79
C ALA A 124 11.37 26.39 10.00
N ALA A 125 10.29 26.68 10.73
CA ALA A 125 9.85 25.88 11.88
C ALA A 125 9.37 24.47 11.50
N GLU A 126 9.06 24.24 10.22
CA GLU A 126 8.63 22.94 9.69
C GLU A 126 9.65 22.44 8.69
N GLU A 127 10.30 21.33 9.02
CA GLU A 127 11.31 20.71 8.16
C GLU A 127 10.65 19.80 7.11
N PRO A 128 11.01 19.91 5.82
CA PRO A 128 10.49 19.04 4.78
C PRO A 128 11.07 17.62 4.90
N HIS A 129 10.21 16.62 5.04
CA HIS A 129 10.60 15.20 4.98
C HIS A 129 10.45 14.65 3.56
N VAL A 130 11.55 14.12 3.01
CA VAL A 130 11.60 13.58 1.65
C VAL A 130 12.02 12.11 1.66
N PHE A 131 11.16 11.24 1.14
CA PHE A 131 11.45 9.82 0.96
C PHE A 131 11.76 9.54 -0.52
N ILE A 132 12.98 9.06 -0.81
CA ILE A 132 13.42 8.73 -2.17
C ILE A 132 13.58 7.22 -2.32
N LEU A 133 12.78 6.62 -3.19
CA LEU A 133 12.92 5.23 -3.61
C LEU A 133 13.97 5.14 -4.73
N ASP A 134 15.23 4.90 -4.35
CA ASP A 134 16.39 4.94 -5.25
C ASP A 134 16.78 3.55 -5.78
N ILE A 135 15.98 3.03 -6.72
CA ILE A 135 16.18 1.70 -7.32
C ILE A 135 17.54 1.59 -8.04
N ASN A 136 17.99 2.66 -8.69
CA ASN A 136 19.21 2.68 -9.51
C ASN A 136 20.47 3.12 -8.75
N GLY A 137 20.34 3.58 -7.51
CA GLY A 137 21.47 4.07 -6.72
C GLY A 137 22.04 5.42 -7.16
N GLU A 138 21.25 6.25 -7.85
CA GLU A 138 21.72 7.50 -8.45
C GLU A 138 21.77 8.66 -7.44
N TYR A 139 20.93 8.61 -6.40
CA TYR A 139 20.70 9.74 -5.51
C TYR A 139 21.64 9.77 -4.29
N GLY A 140 22.28 8.65 -3.95
CA GLY A 140 23.18 8.59 -2.79
C GLY A 140 24.35 9.59 -2.81
N LYS A 141 24.80 10.01 -4.01
CA LYS A 141 25.81 11.07 -4.17
C LYS A 141 25.23 12.48 -4.05
N ALA A 142 23.96 12.66 -4.43
CA ALA A 142 23.29 13.96 -4.39
C ALA A 142 22.83 14.33 -2.97
N PHE A 143 22.55 13.32 -2.15
CA PHE A 143 22.14 13.47 -0.76
C PHE A 143 23.09 12.65 0.14
N PRO A 144 24.30 13.16 0.42
CA PRO A 144 25.28 12.43 1.19
C PRO A 144 24.75 12.19 2.61
N THR A 145 24.83 10.94 3.05
CA THR A 145 24.50 10.52 4.41
C THR A 145 25.78 10.22 5.18
N VAL A 146 25.71 10.15 6.51
CA VAL A 146 26.87 9.90 7.38
C VAL A 146 27.50 8.51 7.13
N ALA A 147 26.76 7.58 6.52
CA ALA A 147 27.21 6.24 6.22
C ALA A 147 27.22 5.96 4.70
N THR A 148 28.37 5.58 4.16
CA THR A 148 28.53 5.15 2.78
C THR A 148 28.90 3.67 2.74
N ALA A 149 27.92 2.80 2.99
CA ALA A 149 28.10 1.38 2.71
C ALA A 149 28.12 1.14 1.20
N ALA A 150 28.96 0.20 0.73
CA ALA A 150 28.87 -0.30 -0.63
C ALA A 150 27.49 -0.98 -0.82
N ARG A 151 26.71 -0.50 -1.78
CA ARG A 151 25.39 -1.05 -2.07
C ARG A 151 25.50 -2.36 -2.84
N LEU A 152 24.83 -3.40 -2.36
CA LEU A 152 24.65 -4.68 -3.04
C LEU A 152 23.22 -4.74 -3.63
N PRO A 153 23.03 -5.36 -4.79
CA PRO A 153 21.75 -5.35 -5.51
C PRO A 153 20.64 -6.16 -4.81
N ASP A 154 21.00 -7.03 -3.87
CA ASP A 154 20.11 -7.91 -3.11
C ASP A 154 19.78 -7.37 -1.70
N ARG A 155 20.10 -6.11 -1.41
CA ARG A 155 19.94 -5.49 -0.09
C ARG A 155 19.20 -4.17 -0.14
N ILE A 156 18.44 -3.89 0.91
CA ILE A 156 17.75 -2.61 1.09
C ILE A 156 18.66 -1.70 1.92
N TYR A 157 18.68 -0.41 1.57
CA TYR A 157 19.48 0.59 2.28
C TYR A 157 18.61 1.76 2.72
N LEU A 158 18.65 2.11 4.00
CA LEU A 158 18.00 3.28 4.58
C LEU A 158 19.09 4.26 5.03
N ASN A 159 19.07 5.48 4.51
CA ASN A 159 20.06 6.53 4.82
C ASN A 159 21.53 6.04 4.74
N GLY A 160 21.81 5.23 3.71
CA GLY A 160 23.16 4.71 3.44
C GLY A 160 23.59 3.52 4.31
N ARG A 161 22.73 3.05 5.22
CA ARG A 161 22.93 1.84 6.03
C ARG A 161 22.09 0.70 5.51
N GLU A 162 22.65 -0.50 5.52
CA GLU A 162 21.88 -1.71 5.21
C GLU A 162 20.71 -1.84 6.20
N PHE A 163 19.54 -2.13 5.65
CA PHE A 163 18.30 -2.27 6.39
C PHE A 163 17.68 -3.63 6.07
N GLY A 164 17.54 -4.47 7.09
CA GLY A 164 16.72 -5.67 6.99
C GLY A 164 15.28 -5.32 7.32
N LEU A 165 14.36 -5.56 6.39
CA LEU A 165 12.93 -5.44 6.67
C LEU A 165 12.52 -6.63 7.54
N PRO A 166 12.04 -6.41 8.77
CA PRO A 166 11.60 -7.51 9.60
C PRO A 166 10.34 -8.14 9.00
N LEU A 167 10.30 -9.47 8.90
CA LEU A 167 9.16 -10.20 8.34
C LEU A 167 7.84 -9.80 9.01
N TRP A 168 7.84 -9.58 10.32
CA TRP A 168 6.63 -9.16 11.04
C TRP A 168 6.12 -7.76 10.67
N PHE A 169 6.86 -6.96 9.90
CA PHE A 169 6.34 -5.71 9.36
C PHE A 169 5.38 -5.94 8.18
N MET A 170 5.49 -7.11 7.55
CA MET A 170 4.65 -7.47 6.41
C MET A 170 3.30 -8.02 6.87
N ASN A 171 2.26 -7.77 6.08
CA ASN A 171 0.98 -8.45 6.24
C ASN A 171 0.98 -9.80 5.49
N ALA A 172 -0.08 -10.59 5.66
CA ALA A 172 -0.16 -11.93 5.10
C ALA A 172 -0.14 -11.92 3.56
N GLU A 173 -0.77 -10.93 2.92
CA GLU A 173 -0.79 -10.77 1.47
C GLU A 173 0.60 -10.42 0.93
N GLU A 174 1.32 -9.54 1.60
CA GLU A 174 2.67 -9.13 1.24
C GLU A 174 3.66 -10.30 1.33
N ILE A 175 3.53 -11.16 2.35
CA ILE A 175 4.35 -12.38 2.49
C ILE A 175 4.05 -13.37 1.36
N CYS A 176 2.77 -13.59 1.06
CA CYS A 176 2.35 -14.46 -0.04
C CYS A 176 2.88 -13.94 -1.39
N ALA A 177 2.76 -12.65 -1.64
CA ALA A 177 3.27 -12.01 -2.85
C ALA A 177 4.80 -12.11 -2.94
N TRP A 178 5.52 -11.84 -1.84
CA TRP A 178 6.97 -11.94 -1.79
C TRP A 178 7.47 -13.36 -2.08
N LEU A 179 6.81 -14.39 -1.54
CA LEU A 179 7.12 -15.79 -1.78
C LEU A 179 6.59 -16.31 -3.12
N SER A 180 5.85 -15.50 -3.88
CA SER A 180 5.16 -15.92 -5.10
C SER A 180 4.30 -17.17 -4.87
N ALA A 181 3.57 -17.17 -3.75
CA ALA A 181 2.75 -18.29 -3.31
C ALA A 181 1.62 -18.57 -4.30
N ALA A 182 1.41 -19.85 -4.63
CA ALA A 182 0.28 -20.26 -5.45
C ALA A 182 -1.05 -20.05 -4.71
N GLU A 183 -1.94 -19.25 -5.31
CA GLU A 183 -3.23 -18.80 -4.76
C GLU A 183 -4.10 -19.94 -4.21
N GLN A 184 -4.13 -21.08 -4.90
CA GLN A 184 -5.01 -22.20 -4.54
C GLN A 184 -4.43 -23.18 -3.52
N THR A 185 -3.12 -23.17 -3.28
CA THR A 185 -2.45 -24.22 -2.49
C THR A 185 -1.55 -23.67 -1.39
N GLN A 186 -0.75 -22.65 -1.68
CA GLN A 186 0.25 -22.12 -0.76
C GLN A 186 -0.25 -20.89 -0.01
N GLU A 187 -1.02 -20.02 -0.66
CA GLU A 187 -1.54 -18.82 0.00
C GLU A 187 -2.40 -19.09 1.23
N PRO A 188 -3.36 -20.04 1.21
CA PRO A 188 -4.21 -20.29 2.39
C PRO A 188 -3.35 -20.73 3.58
N VAL A 189 -2.43 -21.67 3.36
CA VAL A 189 -1.53 -22.19 4.38
C VAL A 189 -0.60 -21.09 4.92
N LEU A 190 -0.07 -20.22 4.06
CA LEU A 190 0.80 -19.13 4.48
C LEU A 190 0.05 -18.06 5.28
N LYS A 191 -1.18 -17.72 4.88
CA LYS A 191 -2.04 -16.78 5.63
C LYS A 191 -2.40 -17.34 7.01
N ASP A 192 -2.69 -18.63 7.08
CA ASP A 192 -2.95 -19.34 8.35
C ASP A 192 -1.74 -19.29 9.29
N TRP A 193 -0.57 -19.62 8.75
CA TRP A 193 0.68 -19.59 9.51
C TRP A 193 1.02 -18.18 9.98
N TRP A 194 0.76 -17.18 9.14
CA TRP A 194 0.96 -15.78 9.50
C TRP A 194 0.04 -15.34 10.63
N ALA A 195 -1.23 -15.74 10.58
CA ALA A 195 -2.20 -15.46 11.62
C ALA A 195 -1.80 -16.12 12.96
N ILE A 196 -1.33 -17.37 12.94
CA ILE A 196 -0.83 -18.06 14.15
C ILE A 196 0.40 -17.35 14.71
N ALA A 197 1.37 -17.01 13.86
CA ALA A 197 2.61 -16.35 14.27
C ALA A 197 2.38 -14.95 14.84
N LYS A 198 1.35 -14.23 14.37
CA LYS A 198 0.97 -12.90 14.83
C LYS A 198 0.02 -12.92 16.03
N GLY A 199 -0.93 -13.84 16.07
CA GLY A 199 -1.99 -13.91 17.07
C GLY A 199 -1.60 -14.64 18.36
N GLY A 200 -0.50 -15.41 18.36
CA GLY A 200 0.04 -16.07 19.56
C GLY A 200 -0.80 -17.22 20.13
N ASP A 201 -2.07 -17.37 19.71
CA ASP A 201 -2.95 -18.44 20.12
C ASP A 201 -3.34 -19.34 18.94
N ALA A 202 -2.62 -20.47 18.81
CA ALA A 202 -2.87 -21.47 17.79
C ALA A 202 -4.29 -22.05 17.85
N ALA A 203 -4.95 -22.03 19.02
CA ALA A 203 -6.31 -22.54 19.17
C ALA A 203 -7.36 -21.61 18.52
N ALA A 204 -7.16 -20.29 18.62
CA ALA A 204 -8.05 -19.29 18.01
C ALA A 204 -7.97 -19.31 16.48
N ALA A 205 -6.77 -19.48 15.91
CA ALA A 205 -6.57 -19.56 14.46
C ALA A 205 -7.10 -20.87 13.85
N VAL A 206 -6.89 -22.02 14.51
CA VAL A 206 -7.47 -23.31 14.08
C VAL A 206 -9.00 -23.24 14.12
N SER A 207 -9.58 -22.58 15.13
CA SER A 207 -11.02 -22.35 15.22
C SER A 207 -11.55 -21.51 14.05
N MET A 208 -10.86 -20.42 13.68
CA MET A 208 -11.23 -19.58 12.54
C MET A 208 -11.21 -20.33 11.19
N ASN A 209 -10.24 -21.21 10.98
CA ASN A 209 -10.18 -22.03 9.78
C ASN A 209 -11.22 -23.15 9.74
N ALA A 210 -11.50 -23.77 10.90
CA ALA A 210 -12.61 -24.69 11.03
C ALA A 210 -13.95 -24.03 10.65
N LEU A 211 -14.16 -22.79 11.12
CA LEU A 211 -15.33 -21.98 10.80
C LEU A 211 -15.40 -21.61 9.31
N GLN A 212 -14.29 -21.21 8.68
CA GLN A 212 -14.26 -20.86 7.26
C GLN A 212 -14.48 -22.08 6.36
N ASN A 213 -13.86 -23.22 6.67
CA ASN A 213 -14.06 -24.47 5.95
C ASN A 213 -15.50 -25.00 6.10
N ALA A 214 -16.08 -24.87 7.30
CA ALA A 214 -17.49 -25.19 7.53
C ALA A 214 -18.43 -24.31 6.69
N MET A 215 -18.13 -23.01 6.54
CA MET A 215 -18.89 -22.09 5.68
C MET A 215 -18.86 -22.55 4.22
N SER A 216 -17.67 -22.85 3.68
CA SER A 216 -17.53 -23.33 2.31
C SER A 216 -18.21 -24.68 2.08
N ALA A 217 -18.11 -25.61 3.03
CA ALA A 217 -18.81 -26.89 2.98
C ALA A 217 -20.33 -26.72 3.00
N LEU A 218 -20.85 -25.78 3.80
CA LEU A 218 -22.28 -25.44 3.85
C LEU A 218 -22.77 -24.82 2.53
N ASP A 219 -22.01 -23.92 1.92
CA ASP A 219 -22.37 -23.31 0.64
C ASP A 219 -22.37 -24.34 -0.49
N GLN A 220 -21.37 -25.23 -0.55
CA GLN A 220 -21.35 -26.34 -1.50
C GLN A 220 -22.55 -27.27 -1.28
N PHE A 221 -22.82 -27.65 -0.03
CA PHE A 221 -23.94 -28.50 0.34
C PHE A 221 -25.29 -27.90 -0.07
N LEU A 222 -25.52 -26.61 0.21
CA LEU A 222 -26.74 -25.90 -0.19
C LEU A 222 -26.92 -25.85 -1.72
N SER A 223 -25.82 -25.71 -2.47
CA SER A 223 -25.86 -25.70 -3.94
C SER A 223 -26.23 -27.06 -4.55
N GLU A 224 -25.86 -28.16 -3.87
CA GLU A 224 -26.09 -29.52 -4.33
C GLU A 224 -27.37 -30.13 -3.77
N LEU A 225 -28.00 -29.48 -2.79
CA LEU A 225 -29.10 -29.97 -1.95
C LEU A 225 -30.29 -30.57 -2.72
N THR A 226 -30.58 -30.03 -3.91
CA THR A 226 -31.67 -30.52 -4.78
C THR A 226 -31.37 -31.84 -5.48
N LYS A 227 -30.09 -32.26 -5.50
CA LYS A 227 -29.59 -33.45 -6.20
C LYS A 227 -29.14 -34.56 -5.26
N ILE A 228 -29.11 -34.29 -3.94
CA ILE A 228 -28.61 -35.25 -2.95
C ILE A 228 -29.63 -36.37 -2.76
N LYS A 229 -29.14 -37.61 -2.96
CA LYS A 229 -29.91 -38.84 -2.75
C LYS A 229 -29.92 -39.18 -1.26
N LYS A 230 -31.02 -39.79 -0.78
CA LYS A 230 -31.19 -40.18 0.64
C LYS A 230 -29.99 -40.96 1.18
N LYS A 231 -29.43 -41.88 0.39
CA LYS A 231 -28.24 -42.68 0.77
C LYS A 231 -26.96 -41.89 0.99
N ALA A 232 -26.79 -40.76 0.29
CA ALA A 232 -25.59 -39.92 0.39
C ALA A 232 -25.74 -38.81 1.43
N ALA A 233 -26.96 -38.59 1.94
CA ALA A 233 -27.29 -37.49 2.85
C ALA A 233 -26.46 -37.55 4.15
N GLY A 234 -26.24 -38.76 4.69
CA GLY A 234 -25.42 -38.96 5.89
C GLY A 234 -23.97 -38.48 5.70
N SER A 235 -23.33 -38.83 4.58
CA SER A 235 -21.95 -38.41 4.30
C SER A 235 -21.80 -36.90 4.17
N HIS A 236 -22.80 -36.20 3.64
CA HIS A 236 -22.77 -34.74 3.52
C HIS A 236 -22.96 -34.06 4.88
N CYS A 237 -23.84 -34.62 5.73
CA CYS A 237 -23.97 -34.20 7.12
C CYS A 237 -22.66 -34.41 7.91
N ASP A 238 -21.98 -35.53 7.70
CA ASP A 238 -20.71 -35.83 8.39
C ASP A 238 -19.57 -34.91 7.92
N ALA A 239 -19.53 -34.55 6.63
CA ALA A 239 -18.56 -33.58 6.11
C ALA A 239 -18.72 -32.19 6.75
N VAL A 240 -19.95 -31.67 6.83
CA VAL A 240 -20.24 -30.36 7.44
C VAL A 240 -19.98 -30.39 8.95
N THR A 241 -20.46 -31.43 9.64
CA THR A 241 -20.34 -31.51 11.11
C THR A 241 -18.93 -31.85 11.56
N GLY A 242 -18.10 -32.47 10.72
CA GLY A 242 -16.68 -32.71 10.99
C GLY A 242 -15.89 -31.42 11.12
N HIS A 243 -16.18 -30.40 10.31
CA HIS A 243 -15.53 -29.09 10.42
C HIS A 243 -15.99 -28.27 11.64
N LEU A 244 -17.12 -28.62 12.24
CA LEU A 244 -17.70 -27.92 13.39
C LEU A 244 -17.47 -28.65 14.73
N ALA A 245 -16.80 -29.82 14.71
CA ALA A 245 -16.66 -30.70 15.88
C ALA A 245 -15.93 -30.04 17.06
N ASP A 246 -14.94 -29.18 16.78
CA ASP A 246 -14.14 -28.47 17.77
C ASP A 246 -14.59 -27.00 17.95
N THR A 247 -15.82 -26.68 17.51
CA THR A 247 -16.41 -25.34 17.66
C THR A 247 -17.56 -25.37 18.67
N ASP A 248 -17.78 -24.30 19.45
CA ASP A 248 -18.93 -24.19 20.37
C ASP A 248 -20.29 -23.99 19.66
N ILE A 249 -20.41 -24.41 18.40
CA ILE A 249 -21.62 -24.21 17.59
C ILE A 249 -22.53 -25.43 17.75
N ASP A 250 -23.79 -25.20 18.12
CA ASP A 250 -24.78 -26.27 18.26
C ASP A 250 -25.18 -26.86 16.90
N ILE A 251 -24.85 -28.13 16.70
CA ILE A 251 -25.12 -28.91 15.48
C ILE A 251 -26.23 -29.95 15.66
N ALA A 252 -26.89 -29.99 16.82
CA ALA A 252 -27.86 -31.05 17.15
C ALA A 252 -29.09 -31.03 16.24
N ALA A 253 -29.68 -29.86 16.00
CA ALA A 253 -30.85 -29.69 15.14
C ALA A 253 -30.54 -30.04 13.67
N PHE A 254 -29.33 -29.69 13.21
CA PHE A 254 -28.86 -30.06 11.88
C PHE A 254 -28.72 -31.57 11.75
N LYS A 255 -28.04 -32.25 12.69
CA LYS A 255 -27.88 -33.72 12.69
C LYS A 255 -29.23 -34.45 12.74
N ALA A 256 -30.17 -34.00 13.57
CA ALA A 256 -31.50 -34.60 13.70
C ALA A 256 -32.27 -34.62 12.36
N SER A 257 -32.05 -33.61 11.52
CA SER A 257 -32.68 -33.52 10.20
C SER A 257 -32.26 -34.62 9.21
N PHE A 258 -31.20 -35.38 9.52
CA PHE A 258 -30.68 -36.48 8.69
C PHE A 258 -30.96 -37.89 9.25
N GLU A 259 -31.49 -38.04 10.47
CA GLU A 259 -31.70 -39.36 11.11
C GLU A 259 -32.58 -40.29 10.27
N ASN A 260 -33.66 -39.78 9.70
CA ASN A 260 -34.57 -40.56 8.85
C ASN A 260 -33.92 -41.02 7.54
N HIS A 261 -32.89 -40.29 7.05
CA HIS A 261 -32.18 -40.65 5.82
C HIS A 261 -31.05 -41.65 6.05
N ARG A 262 -30.57 -41.76 7.30
CA ARG A 262 -29.56 -42.75 7.72
C ARG A 262 -30.11 -44.18 7.83
N LEU A 263 -31.42 -44.33 7.95
CA LEU A 263 -32.10 -45.63 8.06
C LEU A 263 -32.43 -46.26 6.69
N VAL A 264 -31.95 -45.67 5.59
CA VAL A 264 -32.34 -46.02 4.24
C VAL A 264 -31.27 -46.89 3.56
N ASN A 265 -31.67 -48.08 3.07
CA ASN A 265 -30.78 -49.08 2.44
C ASN A 265 -30.01 -48.56 1.20
N ASP A 266 -28.83 -49.15 0.95
CA ASP A 266 -27.81 -48.75 -0.06
C ASP A 266 -28.28 -48.66 -1.53
N PHE A 267 -29.45 -49.19 -1.85
CA PHE A 267 -30.03 -49.18 -3.19
C PHE A 267 -31.00 -48.02 -3.46
N ASN A 268 -31.26 -47.14 -2.48
CA ASN A 268 -32.21 -46.04 -2.67
C ASN A 268 -31.64 -44.93 -3.58
N THR A 269 -32.37 -44.62 -4.65
CA THR A 269 -32.05 -43.56 -5.63
C THR A 269 -32.89 -42.30 -5.47
N GLU A 270 -33.86 -42.30 -4.55
CA GLU A 270 -34.72 -41.15 -4.27
C GLU A 270 -33.93 -39.98 -3.71
N VAL A 271 -34.30 -38.78 -4.16
CA VAL A 271 -33.84 -37.51 -3.61
C VAL A 271 -34.46 -37.33 -2.23
N MET A 272 -33.78 -36.58 -1.36
CA MET A 272 -34.32 -36.18 -0.06
C MET A 272 -35.68 -35.49 -0.22
N ASN A 273 -36.53 -35.54 0.81
CA ASN A 273 -37.88 -34.98 0.80
C ASN A 273 -38.09 -33.86 1.82
N ASN A 274 -37.05 -33.53 2.61
CA ASN A 274 -37.05 -32.50 3.64
C ASN A 274 -36.01 -31.39 3.34
N GLN A 275 -35.73 -31.12 2.06
CA GLN A 275 -34.76 -30.11 1.62
C GLN A 275 -34.97 -28.75 2.28
N ALA A 276 -36.23 -28.28 2.35
CA ALA A 276 -36.55 -26.97 2.90
C ALA A 276 -36.22 -26.86 4.40
N ALA A 277 -36.46 -27.92 5.17
CA ALA A 277 -36.12 -27.96 6.59
C ALA A 277 -34.59 -27.98 6.79
N ILE A 278 -33.88 -28.76 5.98
CA ILE A 278 -32.41 -28.85 6.05
C ILE A 278 -31.74 -27.55 5.62
N ALA A 279 -32.26 -26.87 4.59
CA ALA A 279 -31.77 -25.57 4.17
C ALA A 279 -31.96 -24.51 5.27
N ALA A 280 -33.09 -24.54 5.98
CA ALA A 280 -33.33 -23.62 7.11
C ALA A 280 -32.36 -23.84 8.27
N GLU A 281 -32.06 -25.09 8.63
CA GLU A 281 -31.05 -25.38 9.66
C GLU A 281 -29.62 -25.08 9.20
N ALA A 282 -29.30 -25.28 7.92
CA ALA A 282 -28.01 -24.93 7.33
C ALA A 282 -27.76 -23.40 7.34
N GLU A 283 -28.78 -22.58 7.03
CA GLU A 283 -28.65 -21.12 7.11
C GLU A 283 -28.51 -20.63 8.56
N LYS A 284 -29.18 -21.25 9.54
CA LYS A 284 -28.93 -20.95 10.97
C LYS A 284 -27.49 -21.22 11.38
N LEU A 285 -26.89 -22.32 10.90
CA LEU A 285 -25.47 -22.61 11.12
C LEU A 285 -24.58 -21.54 10.48
N LYS A 286 -24.88 -21.10 9.24
CA LYS A 286 -24.14 -20.02 8.58
C LYS A 286 -24.20 -18.71 9.37
N ASP A 287 -25.37 -18.35 9.91
CA ASP A 287 -25.52 -17.15 10.73
C ASP A 287 -24.73 -17.25 12.05
N ALA A 288 -24.73 -18.43 12.70
CA ALA A 288 -23.92 -18.67 13.90
C ALA A 288 -22.41 -18.60 13.63
N ILE A 289 -21.95 -19.15 12.51
CA ILE A 289 -20.55 -19.08 12.08
C ILE A 289 -20.16 -17.62 11.78
N ARG A 290 -21.00 -16.87 11.06
CA ARG A 290 -20.79 -15.43 10.80
C ARG A 290 -20.67 -14.63 12.09
N GLY A 291 -21.52 -14.90 13.08
CA GLY A 291 -21.46 -14.25 14.40
C GLY A 291 -20.13 -14.47 15.12
N LYS A 292 -19.57 -15.70 15.06
CA LYS A 292 -18.26 -16.02 15.64
C LYS A 292 -17.09 -15.39 14.86
N ILE A 293 -17.17 -15.35 13.53
CA ILE A 293 -16.15 -14.69 12.67
C ILE A 293 -16.12 -13.17 12.94
N VAL A 294 -17.28 -12.53 13.08
CA VAL A 294 -17.37 -11.08 13.33
C VAL A 294 -16.94 -10.72 14.76
N GLY A 295 -17.28 -11.55 15.75
CA GLY A 295 -16.85 -11.34 17.15
C GLY A 295 -15.36 -11.56 17.42
N GLY A 296 -14.65 -12.27 16.54
CA GLY A 296 -13.19 -12.44 16.61
C GLY A 296 -12.38 -11.24 16.09
N ASN A 297 -13.03 -10.19 15.60
CA ASN A 297 -12.41 -9.02 14.98
C ASN A 297 -12.40 -7.76 15.89
N GLU A 298 -12.76 -7.85 17.17
CA GLU A 298 -12.50 -6.77 18.12
C GLU A 298 -11.01 -6.74 18.48
N PHE A 299 -10.25 -5.95 17.73
CA PHE A 299 -8.85 -5.65 18.04
C PHE A 299 -8.78 -4.56 19.12
N ASP A 300 -8.81 -4.97 20.39
CA ASP A 300 -8.46 -4.09 21.50
C ASP A 300 -6.94 -3.88 21.52
N ASP A 301 -6.51 -2.61 21.61
CA ASP A 301 -5.15 -2.05 21.64
C ASP A 301 -3.97 -3.05 21.60
N ALA A 302 -3.52 -3.38 20.39
CA ALA A 302 -2.52 -4.43 20.09
C ALA A 302 -1.04 -3.97 20.22
N SER A 303 -0.76 -2.90 20.97
CA SER A 303 0.60 -2.40 21.20
C SER A 303 1.55 -3.42 21.87
N HIS A 304 1.01 -4.41 22.57
CA HIS A 304 1.74 -5.54 23.18
C HIS A 304 1.95 -6.74 22.22
N LEU A 305 1.14 -6.87 21.17
CA LEU A 305 1.23 -7.90 20.13
C LEU A 305 2.37 -7.65 19.12
N ILE A 306 2.85 -6.41 19.04
CA ILE A 306 3.95 -6.02 18.14
C ILE A 306 5.31 -6.58 18.64
N MET A 307 5.44 -6.99 19.91
CA MET A 307 6.72 -7.40 20.52
C MET A 307 6.75 -8.81 21.14
N GLY A 308 5.90 -9.75 20.70
CA GLY A 308 5.84 -11.12 21.21
C GLY A 308 7.20 -11.87 21.28
N THR A 309 7.26 -12.91 22.13
CA THR A 309 8.46 -13.73 22.45
C THR A 309 9.04 -14.37 21.19
N GLY A 310 10.01 -13.74 20.53
CA GLY A 310 11.35 -14.30 20.37
C GLY A 310 11.48 -15.46 19.39
N PRO A 311 12.08 -15.29 18.19
CA PRO A 311 12.38 -16.41 17.30
C PRO A 311 13.53 -17.28 17.84
N GLY A 312 13.38 -18.59 17.61
CA GLY A 312 14.34 -19.68 17.81
C GLY A 312 13.94 -20.88 16.93
N MET A 313 14.65 -22.02 17.02
CA MET A 313 14.31 -23.26 16.29
C MET A 313 12.87 -23.64 16.60
N THR A 314 11.97 -23.43 15.63
CA THR A 314 10.56 -23.78 15.79
C THR A 314 10.34 -25.07 15.03
N CYS A 315 10.09 -26.13 15.80
CA CYS A 315 9.82 -27.46 15.26
C CYS A 315 8.30 -27.61 15.12
N PHE A 316 7.85 -27.73 13.89
CA PHE A 316 6.44 -27.89 13.56
C PHE A 316 6.14 -29.39 13.41
N PRO A 317 5.34 -29.99 14.32
CA PRO A 317 4.96 -31.38 14.20
C PRO A 317 3.93 -31.55 13.09
N ILE A 318 4.17 -32.50 12.19
CA ILE A 318 3.23 -32.94 11.15
C ILE A 318 2.97 -34.44 11.39
N PRO A 319 1.77 -35.00 11.12
CA PRO A 319 1.56 -36.43 11.25
C PRO A 319 2.54 -37.22 10.36
N GLY A 320 3.51 -37.89 11.00
CA GLY A 320 4.54 -38.70 10.34
C GLY A 320 5.85 -38.00 9.97
N THR A 321 5.98 -36.67 10.14
CA THR A 321 7.21 -35.91 9.88
C THR A 321 7.32 -34.68 10.79
N SER A 322 8.50 -34.07 10.87
CA SER A 322 8.62 -32.74 11.49
C SER A 322 9.40 -31.84 10.54
N ILE A 323 8.92 -30.60 10.40
CA ILE A 323 9.64 -29.56 9.68
C ILE A 323 10.18 -28.62 10.74
N THR A 324 11.51 -28.52 10.80
CA THR A 324 12.18 -27.53 11.62
C THR A 324 12.53 -26.34 10.74
N LEU A 325 12.00 -25.17 11.07
CA LEU A 325 12.45 -23.93 10.45
C LEU A 325 13.36 -23.20 11.44
N ASP A 326 14.61 -23.02 11.03
CA ASP A 326 15.56 -22.18 11.73
C ASP A 326 15.41 -20.75 11.20
N PHE A 327 14.81 -19.88 12.01
CA PHE A 327 14.69 -18.45 11.71
C PHE A 327 16.02 -17.69 11.89
N GLY A 328 17.11 -18.39 12.25
CA GLY A 328 18.45 -17.87 12.45
C GLY A 328 18.68 -17.26 13.83
N GLY A 329 19.92 -17.43 14.35
CA GLY A 329 20.46 -16.76 15.53
C GLY A 329 20.38 -17.55 16.84
N SER A 330 21.43 -17.42 17.69
CA SER A 330 21.35 -17.88 19.09
C SER A 330 20.37 -16.98 19.86
N VAL A 331 19.81 -17.47 20.98
CA VAL A 331 18.93 -16.65 21.84
C VAL A 331 19.61 -15.32 22.23
N GLU A 332 20.92 -15.32 22.47
CA GLU A 332 21.72 -14.11 22.68
C GLU A 332 21.87 -13.26 21.41
N GLY A 333 22.12 -13.88 20.26
CA GLY A 333 22.21 -13.18 18.96
C GLY A 333 20.89 -12.50 18.57
N ASN A 334 19.76 -13.12 18.88
CA ASN A 334 18.42 -12.57 18.64
C ASN A 334 18.04 -11.51 19.65
N THR A 335 18.45 -11.64 20.91
CA THR A 335 18.29 -10.57 21.91
C THR A 335 19.13 -9.35 21.52
N ARG A 336 20.35 -9.57 21.00
CA ARG A 336 21.20 -8.50 20.48
C ARG A 336 20.65 -7.87 19.21
N ALA A 337 20.19 -8.66 18.23
CA ALA A 337 19.57 -8.16 17.01
C ALA A 337 18.26 -7.41 17.29
N ARG A 338 17.46 -7.86 18.26
CA ARG A 338 16.26 -7.15 18.72
C ARG A 338 16.59 -5.83 19.40
N ALA A 339 17.58 -5.83 20.30
CA ALA A 339 18.04 -4.60 20.92
C ALA A 339 18.62 -3.62 19.88
N GLU A 340 19.46 -4.09 18.96
CA GLU A 340 20.09 -3.28 17.92
C GLU A 340 19.08 -2.79 16.86
N ALA A 341 18.13 -3.62 16.43
CA ALA A 341 17.09 -3.25 15.47
C ALA A 341 16.04 -2.32 16.10
N TRP A 342 15.63 -2.58 17.34
CA TRP A 342 14.71 -1.70 18.06
C TRP A 342 15.36 -0.37 18.44
N GLU A 343 16.64 -0.35 18.82
CA GLU A 343 17.40 0.89 18.99
C GLU A 343 17.61 1.62 17.65
N SER A 344 17.74 0.90 16.53
CA SER A 344 17.81 1.52 15.20
C SER A 344 16.48 2.12 14.76
N VAL A 345 15.35 1.45 15.05
CA VAL A 345 13.99 1.96 14.82
C VAL A 345 13.70 3.13 15.76
N LYS A 346 14.05 3.05 17.04
CA LYS A 346 13.93 4.15 18.00
C LYS A 346 14.77 5.35 17.61
N ARG A 347 16.02 5.15 17.17
CA ARG A 347 16.85 6.23 16.61
C ARG A 347 16.21 6.84 15.38
N PHE A 348 15.68 6.03 14.47
CA PHE A 348 14.98 6.51 13.29
C PHE A 348 13.73 7.33 13.65
N LEU A 349 12.93 6.88 14.63
CA LEU A 349 11.75 7.61 15.11
C LEU A 349 12.13 8.87 15.92
N ALA A 350 13.26 8.84 16.62
CA ALA A 350 13.82 10.02 17.32
C ALA A 350 14.38 11.05 16.33
N ASP A 351 15.03 10.61 15.25
CA ASP A 351 15.54 11.44 14.15
C ASP A 351 14.40 11.99 13.27
N LEU A 352 13.19 11.43 13.35
CA LEU A 352 11.97 11.93 12.69
C LEU A 352 11.15 12.90 13.56
N SER A 353 11.48 13.01 14.84
CA SER A 353 10.76 13.85 15.82
C SER A 353 11.58 15.03 16.36
N GLN A 354 12.80 15.20 15.82
CA GLN A 354 13.53 16.48 15.80
C GLN A 354 13.27 17.13 14.45
#